data_AF-A0A3N5P6W4-F1
#
_entry.id   AF-A0A3N5P6W4-F1
#
_cell.length_a   1.000
_cell.length_b   1.000
_cell.length_c   1.000
_cell.angle_alpha   90.00
_cell.angle_beta   90.00
_cell.angle_gamma   90.00
#
_symmetry.space_group_name_H-M   'P 1'
#
loop_
_entity.id
_entity.type
_entity.pdbx_description
1 polymer ?
#
loop_
_entity_poly.entity_id
_entity_poly.type
_entity_poly.pdbx_seq_one_letter_code
_entity_poly.pdbx_strand_id
1 'polypeptide(L)' 'MVQRYTIQAMIYPGDESGYVAECLNLAVVTQGQTLDETVQNLREALQLHLEGEDLLELGLAANPPLLVTMEMEPI' A
#
# COMPACT_ATOMS: atom_id res chain seq x y z
N MET A 1 10.50 -3.51 21.68
CA MET A 1 10.75 -3.41 20.23
C MET A 1 9.78 -2.36 19.69
N VAL A 2 10.24 -1.43 18.84
CA VAL A 2 9.38 -0.39 18.28
C VAL A 2 8.53 -1.03 17.19
N GLN A 3 7.26 -1.32 17.49
CA GLN A 3 6.29 -1.74 16.48
C GLN A 3 6.16 -0.63 15.44
N ARG A 4 6.26 -0.96 14.15
CA ARG A 4 5.84 -0.03 13.10
C ARG A 4 4.33 -0.01 13.15
N TYR A 5 3.78 1.13 13.59
CA TYR A 5 2.34 1.30 13.75
C TYR A 5 1.58 1.34 12.41
N THR A 6 2.25 1.37 11.25
CA THR A 6 1.60 1.78 9.99
C THR A 6 2.21 1.07 8.78
N ILE A 7 1.36 0.56 7.88
CA ILE A 7 1.74 0.20 6.51
C ILE A 7 1.78 1.49 5.70
N GLN A 8 2.87 1.72 4.97
CA GLN A 8 3.05 2.92 4.15
C GLN A 8 3.04 2.54 2.69
N ALA A 9 2.28 3.29 1.90
CA ALA A 9 2.26 3.16 0.45
C ALA A 9 2.42 4.52 -0.23
N MET A 10 3.00 4.51 -1.41
CA MET A 10 3.06 5.66 -2.31
C MET A 10 2.19 5.37 -3.52
N ILE A 11 1.36 6.35 -3.92
CA ILE A 11 0.62 6.33 -5.17
C ILE A 11 1.24 7.38 -6.10
N TYR A 12 1.55 6.99 -7.33
CA TYR A 12 2.12 7.86 -8.34
C TYR A 12 1.55 7.53 -9.73
N PRO A 13 1.61 8.47 -10.70
CA PRO A 13 1.16 8.20 -12.07
C PRO A 13 1.92 7.03 -12.69
N GLY A 14 1.21 6.15 -13.39
CA GLY A 14 1.85 5.07 -14.15
C GLY A 14 2.51 5.59 -15.43
N ASP A 15 3.55 4.89 -15.90
CA ASP A 15 4.33 5.30 -17.09
C ASP A 15 3.48 5.40 -18.38
N GLU A 16 2.49 4.51 -18.54
CA GLU A 16 1.61 4.49 -19.72
C GLU A 16 0.23 5.07 -19.44
N SER A 17 -0.40 4.68 -18.32
CA SER A 17 -1.70 5.18 -17.90
C SER A 17 -1.98 4.86 -16.42
N GLY A 18 -3.00 5.52 -15.88
CA GLY A 18 -3.52 5.20 -14.54
C GLY A 18 -2.55 5.55 -13.42
N TYR A 19 -2.65 4.80 -12.33
CA TYR A 19 -1.85 5.00 -11.12
C TYR A 19 -1.25 3.68 -10.66
N VAL A 20 -0.06 3.77 -10.08
CA VAL A 20 0.62 2.66 -9.39
C VAL A 20 0.59 2.95 -7.90
N ALA A 21 0.30 1.94 -7.10
CA ALA A 21 0.44 1.94 -5.65
C ALA A 21 1.53 0.96 -5.23
N GLU A 22 2.53 1.44 -4.52
CA GLU A 22 3.66 0.63 -4.02
C GLU A 22 3.77 0.75 -2.51
N CYS A 23 3.83 -0.39 -1.80
CA CYS A 23 4.13 -0.42 -0.39
C CYS A 23 5.63 -0.24 -0.12
N LEU A 24 5.98 0.68 0.78
CA LEU A 24 7.38 0.97 1.12
C LEU A 24 8.02 -0.07 2.04
N ASN A 25 7.19 -0.82 2.78
CA ASN A 25 7.63 -1.76 3.82
C ASN A 25 7.22 -3.21 3.54
N LEU A 26 6.54 -3.47 2.42
CA LEU A 26 6.04 -4.79 2.03
C LEU A 26 6.25 -4.94 0.52
N ALA A 27 6.51 -6.17 0.06
CA ALA A 27 6.67 -6.47 -1.36
C ALA A 27 5.30 -6.55 -2.07
N VAL A 28 4.54 -5.46 -2.01
CA VAL A 28 3.20 -5.33 -2.57
C VAL A 28 3.16 -4.12 -3.50
N VAL A 29 2.78 -4.36 -4.75
CA VAL A 29 2.57 -3.34 -5.78
C VAL A 29 1.30 -3.67 -6.53
N THR A 30 0.48 -2.66 -6.80
CA THR A 30 -0.76 -2.78 -7.58
C THR A 30 -0.93 -1.57 -8.49
N GLN A 31 -1.81 -1.66 -9.47
CA GLN A 31 -2.14 -0.55 -10.36
C GLN A 31 -3.65 -0.46 -10.58
N GLY A 32 -4.13 0.69 -11.02
CA GLY A 32 -5.53 0.89 -11.40
C GLY A 32 -5.69 2.07 -12.35
N GLN A 33 -6.81 2.12 -13.08
CA GLN A 33 -7.06 3.17 -14.06
C GLN A 33 -7.45 4.49 -13.39
N THR A 34 -8.04 4.41 -12.20
CA THR A 34 -8.42 5.56 -11.36
C THR A 34 -7.79 5.47 -9.97
N LEU A 35 -7.76 6.58 -9.24
CA LEU A 35 -7.28 6.58 -7.85
C LEU A 35 -8.10 5.64 -6.96
N ASP A 36 -9.43 5.67 -7.07
CA ASP A 36 -10.32 4.82 -6.27
C ASP A 36 -10.07 3.33 -6.53
N GLU A 37 -9.96 2.95 -7.81
CA GLU A 37 -9.61 1.57 -8.20
C GLU A 37 -8.23 1.17 -7.67
N THR A 38 -7.25 2.05 -7.78
CA THR A 38 -5.88 1.80 -7.31
C THR A 38 -5.84 1.56 -5.80
N VAL A 39 -6.58 2.37 -5.03
CA VAL A 39 -6.71 2.20 -3.59
C VAL A 39 -7.44 0.90 -3.25
N GLN A 40 -8.51 0.55 -3.98
CA GLN A 40 -9.21 -0.72 -3.79
C GLN A 40 -8.28 -1.91 -4.04
N ASN A 41 -7.59 -1.93 -5.18
CA ASN A 41 -6.65 -2.98 -5.56
C ASN A 41 -5.53 -3.13 -4.52
N LEU A 42 -4.97 -2.01 -4.03
CA LEU A 42 -3.96 -2.00 -2.98
C LEU A 42 -4.47 -2.68 -1.71
N ARG A 43 -5.70 -2.39 -1.28
CA ARG A 43 -6.29 -2.99 -0.08
C ARG A 43 -6.50 -4.49 -0.25
N GLU A 44 -7.00 -4.93 -1.41
CA GLU A 44 -7.20 -6.34 -1.70
C GLU A 44 -5.87 -7.10 -1.72
N ALA A 45 -4.84 -6.53 -2.36
CA ALA A 45 -3.51 -7.13 -2.38
C ALA A 45 -2.87 -7.20 -0.99
N LEU A 46 -3.04 -6.19 -0.14
CA LEU A 46 -2.59 -6.23 1.25
C LEU A 46 -3.34 -7.28 2.07
N GLN A 47 -4.65 -7.42 1.88
CA GLN A 47 -5.44 -8.47 2.56
C GLN A 47 -4.94 -9.86 2.17
N LEU A 48 -4.71 -10.09 0.88
CA LEU A 48 -4.17 -11.35 0.37
C LEU A 48 -2.73 -11.61 0.86
N HIS A 49 -1.87 -10.58 0.87
CA HIS A 49 -0.48 -10.71 1.31
C HIS A 49 -0.34 -11.02 2.81
N LEU A 50 -1.26 -10.52 3.63
CA LEU A 50 -1.24 -10.69 5.09
C LEU A 50 -2.10 -11.86 5.58
N GLU A 51 -2.83 -12.54 4.69
CA GLU A 51 -3.71 -13.64 5.06
C GLU A 51 -2.90 -14.84 5.59
N GLY A 52 -3.08 -15.15 6.88
CA GLY A 52 -2.39 -16.27 7.54
C GLY A 52 -0.98 -15.96 8.06
N GLU A 53 -0.48 -14.73 7.84
CA GLU A 53 0.82 -14.28 8.34
C GLU A 53 0.76 -13.87 9.82
N ASP A 54 1.88 -14.04 10.54
CA ASP A 54 2.05 -13.45 11.87
C ASP A 54 2.52 -11.98 11.73
N LEU A 55 1.58 -11.06 11.87
CA LEU A 55 1.85 -9.62 11.77
C LEU A 55 2.92 -9.13 12.76
N LEU A 56 3.08 -9.78 13.92
CA LEU A 56 4.10 -9.41 14.89
C LEU A 56 5.50 -9.81 14.42
N GLU A 57 5.64 -10.95 13.76
CA GLU A 57 6.91 -11.36 13.13
C GLU A 57 7.29 -10.43 11.98
N LEU A 58 6.31 -9.88 11.28
CA LEU A 58 6.49 -8.83 10.26
C LEU A 58 6.74 -7.43 10.86
N GLY A 59 6.72 -7.28 12.19
CA GLY A 59 6.94 -6.02 12.89
C GLY A 59 5.77 -5.02 12.80
N LEU A 60 4.58 -5.51 12.46
CA LEU A 60 3.34 -4.75 12.33
C LEU A 60 2.49 -4.82 13.60
N ALA A 61 1.60 -3.84 13.77
CA ALA A 61 0.52 -3.92 14.75
C ALA A 61 -0.53 -4.96 14.32
N ALA A 62 -1.35 -5.45 15.25
CA ALA A 62 -2.42 -6.42 14.94
C ALA A 62 -3.48 -5.88 13.96
N ASN A 63 -3.65 -4.56 13.90
CA ASN A 63 -4.48 -3.89 12.90
C ASN A 63 -3.76 -2.61 12.44
N PRO A 64 -2.79 -2.72 11.52
CA PRO A 64 -1.96 -1.60 11.14
C PRO A 64 -2.74 -0.65 10.22
N PRO A 65 -2.89 0.65 10.56
CA PRO A 65 -3.38 1.63 9.60
C PRO A 65 -2.53 1.64 8.31
N LEU A 66 -3.20 1.90 7.18
CA LEU A 66 -2.56 2.17 5.90
C LEU A 66 -2.47 3.68 5.71
N LEU A 67 -1.25 4.20 5.64
CA LEU A 67 -0.97 5.59 5.27
C LEU A 67 -0.55 5.62 3.79
N VAL A 68 -1.28 6.39 3.00
CA VAL A 68 -1.00 6.57 1.57
C VAL A 68 -0.53 7.99 1.34
N THR A 69 0.62 8.14 0.69
CA THR A 69 1.09 9.41 0.13
C THR A 69 0.89 9.38 -1.37
N MET A 70 0.38 10.45 -1.96
CA MET A 70 0.16 10.52 -3.40
C MET A 70 1.01 11.61 -4.03
N GLU A 71 1.69 11.28 -5.12
CA GLU A 71 2.32 12.26 -5.99
C GLU A 71 1.26 13.00 -6.80
N MET A 72 1.38 14.33 -6.82
CA MET A 72 0.53 15.22 -7.59
C MET A 72 1.32 15.77 -8.78
N GLU A 73 0.63 16.12 -9.86
CA GLU A 73 1.27 16.87 -10.95
C GLU A 73 1.87 18.20 -10.44
N PRO A 74 2.99 18.66 -11.04
CA PRO A 74 3.60 19.95 -10.71
C PRO A 74 2.62 21.13 -10.85
N ILE A 75 2.78 22.16 -10.01
CA ILE A 75 2.03 23.43 -10.06
C ILE A 75 2.76 24.45 -10.94
#